data_AF-L7MBN8-F1
#
_entry.id   AF-L7MBN8-F1
#
_cell.length_a   1.000
_cell.length_b   1.000
_cell.length_c   1.000
_cell.angle_alpha   90.00
_cell.angle_beta   90.00
_cell.angle_gamma   90.00
#
_symmetry.space_group_name_H-M   'P 1'
#
loop_
_entity.id
_entity.type
_entity.pdbx_description
1 polymer ?
#
loop_
_entity_poly.entity_id
_entity_poly.type
_entity_poly.pdbx_seq_one_letter_code
_entity_poly.pdbx_strand_id
1 'polypeptide(L)'
;MASLVQTVVIVLAIIATARRCLSTQENTAERTTTEGNTFKELFEAGTIIWRQNTTDTFRSECGGFLLDGVGLDGVNLSSSLFYNEKLQYGSMYFWKFGKNNSLISERPYGQFIMQLQDMDKKKSCGVSKIYQWWENDEAGKENYEKLYRAENETCYKIQKEDIYKEDERKCLTTALADKRYLVKGNVYHDLVVSDSQIRDVPQECKDKYATEINKSEKEAKYDKQLYTANCKTNEGTASTATPLLQ
;
A
#
# COMPACT_ATOMS: atom_id res chain seq x y z
N MET A 1 -4.77 42.75 73.89
CA MET A 1 -4.84 44.21 73.64
C MET A 1 -4.52 44.46 72.18
N ALA A 2 -5.05 45.54 71.60
CA ALA A 2 -4.98 45.82 70.16
C ALA A 2 -3.75 46.65 69.76
N SER A 3 -3.22 46.37 68.56
CA SER A 3 -2.76 47.33 67.52
C SER A 3 -2.26 46.45 66.36
N LEU A 4 -2.78 46.42 65.11
CA LEU A 4 -3.41 47.42 64.24
C LEU A 4 -2.43 48.51 63.74
N VAL A 5 -2.55 48.84 62.43
CA VAL A 5 -1.75 49.79 61.59
C VAL A 5 -0.37 49.24 61.16
N GLN A 6 0.04 49.16 59.87
CA GLN A 6 -0.60 49.42 58.56
C GLN A 6 0.12 48.71 57.36
N THR A 7 -0.57 48.61 56.20
CA THR A 7 -0.21 48.82 54.77
C THR A 7 1.29 48.72 54.33
N VAL A 8 1.68 48.08 53.21
CA VAL A 8 1.40 48.45 51.80
C VAL A 8 1.38 47.24 50.84
N VAL A 9 0.42 47.22 49.91
CA VAL A 9 0.44 46.36 48.71
C VAL A 9 1.20 47.08 47.58
N ILE A 10 2.24 46.45 47.04
CA ILE A 10 2.75 46.76 45.70
C ILE A 10 2.65 45.47 44.87
N VAL A 11 1.69 45.46 43.94
CA VAL A 11 1.65 44.50 42.85
C VAL A 11 2.60 45.01 41.76
N LEU A 12 3.66 44.26 41.48
CA LEU A 12 4.40 44.39 40.23
C LEU A 12 4.64 43.00 39.64
N ALA A 13 3.89 42.69 38.59
CA ALA A 13 4.06 41.47 37.83
C ALA A 13 5.35 41.54 37.00
N ILE A 14 6.24 40.57 37.16
CA ILE A 14 7.30 40.27 36.19
C ILE A 14 7.03 38.88 35.65
N ILE A 15 6.26 38.83 34.57
CA ILE A 15 6.12 37.63 33.74
C ILE A 15 7.38 37.54 32.89
N ALA A 16 8.38 36.80 33.37
CA ALA A 16 9.60 36.49 32.63
C ALA A 16 9.82 34.97 32.61
N THR A 17 9.26 34.36 31.57
CA THR A 17 9.36 32.96 31.13
C THR A 17 10.62 32.19 31.58
N ALA A 18 10.50 31.36 32.61
CA ALA A 18 11.43 30.27 32.87
C ALA A 18 11.16 29.09 31.92
N ARG A 19 11.67 29.17 30.68
CA ARG A 19 11.76 28.04 29.74
C ARG A 19 13.08 28.06 28.97
N ARG A 20 14.08 27.37 29.48
CA ARG A 20 15.21 26.76 28.73
C ARG A 20 16.06 25.92 29.67
N CYS A 21 15.79 24.61 29.70
CA CYS A 21 16.74 23.51 29.93
C CYS A 21 15.98 22.18 29.94
N LEU A 22 15.41 21.82 28.79
CA LEU A 22 15.16 20.44 28.43
C LEU A 22 15.80 20.28 27.06
N SER A 23 17.01 19.71 27.05
CA SER A 23 17.69 19.29 25.83
C SER A 23 17.01 18.03 25.31
N THR A 24 15.84 18.20 24.69
CA THR A 24 15.41 17.23 23.68
C THR A 24 16.52 17.17 22.64
N GLN A 25 17.17 16.02 22.53
CA GLN A 25 17.83 15.66 21.28
C GLN A 25 16.79 15.85 20.18
N GLU A 26 17.10 16.72 19.22
CA GLU A 26 16.45 16.67 17.92
C GLU A 26 16.90 15.38 17.23
N ASN A 27 16.33 14.26 17.67
CA ASN A 27 15.96 13.25 16.71
C ASN A 27 14.96 13.93 15.77
N THR A 28 15.49 14.47 14.69
CA THR A 28 14.75 14.85 13.49
C THR A 28 14.21 13.55 12.87
N ALA A 29 13.29 12.91 13.58
CA ALA A 29 12.32 12.00 13.01
C ALA A 29 11.57 12.86 11.99
N GLU A 30 12.00 12.74 10.73
CA GLU A 30 11.42 13.42 9.58
C GLU A 30 9.92 13.13 9.62
N ARG A 31 9.13 14.10 10.11
CA ARG A 31 7.68 13.99 10.25
C ARG A 31 7.09 14.13 8.87
N THR A 32 7.32 13.10 8.07
CA THR A 32 6.78 12.90 6.74
C THR A 32 5.28 12.79 6.91
N THR A 33 4.61 13.93 6.75
CA THR A 33 3.16 14.01 6.86
C THR A 33 2.56 13.07 5.82
N THR A 34 1.79 12.10 6.28
CA THR A 34 0.96 11.20 5.46
C THR A 34 -0.22 11.93 4.78
N GLU A 35 -0.12 13.26 4.67
CA GLU A 35 -1.13 14.12 4.04
C GLU A 35 -1.18 13.82 2.55
N GLY A 36 -2.30 13.25 2.12
CA GLY A 36 -2.61 13.06 0.71
C GLY A 36 -2.43 11.64 0.14
N ASN A 37 -2.20 10.60 0.95
CA ASN A 37 -2.26 9.22 0.43
C ASN A 37 -3.72 8.80 0.17
N THR A 38 -4.14 8.84 -1.10
CA THR A 38 -5.53 8.65 -1.50
C THR A 38 -6.04 7.20 -1.43
N PHE A 39 -5.16 6.20 -1.24
CA PHE A 39 -5.62 4.82 -1.02
C PHE A 39 -6.54 4.71 0.19
N LYS A 40 -6.28 5.49 1.24
CA LYS A 40 -7.14 5.54 2.43
C LYS A 40 -8.59 5.79 2.04
N GLU A 41 -8.84 6.71 1.12
CA GLU A 41 -10.18 7.11 0.71
C GLU A 41 -10.91 6.03 -0.10
N LEU A 42 -10.19 5.28 -0.93
CA LEU A 42 -10.72 4.12 -1.65
C LEU A 42 -11.20 3.03 -0.69
N PHE A 43 -10.43 2.75 0.37
CA PHE A 43 -10.79 1.77 1.40
C PHE A 43 -11.85 2.28 2.39
N GLU A 44 -11.88 3.58 2.70
CA GLU A 44 -12.97 4.19 3.48
C GLU A 44 -14.32 4.17 2.74
N ALA A 45 -14.32 4.18 1.40
CA ALA A 45 -15.52 4.09 0.58
C ALA A 45 -16.12 2.67 0.47
N GLY A 46 -15.38 1.62 0.84
CA GLY A 46 -15.89 0.25 0.75
C GLY A 46 -15.01 -0.81 1.44
N THR A 47 -15.65 -1.64 2.27
CA THR A 47 -15.00 -2.74 3.01
C THR A 47 -14.40 -3.82 2.10
N ILE A 48 -14.90 -3.98 0.88
CA ILE A 48 -14.38 -4.93 -0.11
C ILE A 48 -14.04 -4.17 -1.40
N ILE A 49 -12.78 -4.33 -1.83
CA ILE A 49 -12.25 -3.84 -3.09
C ILE A 49 -11.87 -5.04 -3.96
N TRP A 50 -12.63 -5.28 -5.03
CA TRP A 50 -12.33 -6.33 -6.00
C TRP A 50 -11.30 -5.85 -7.01
N ARG A 51 -10.50 -6.78 -7.56
CA ARG A 51 -9.78 -6.55 -8.81
C ARG A 51 -10.71 -6.94 -9.95
N GLN A 52 -11.18 -5.97 -10.72
CA GLN A 52 -12.00 -6.19 -11.91
C GLN A 52 -11.18 -6.88 -13.00
N ASN A 53 -10.05 -6.26 -13.34
CA ASN A 53 -9.07 -6.71 -14.30
C ASN A 53 -7.68 -6.68 -13.66
N THR A 54 -6.78 -7.51 -14.17
CA THR A 54 -5.37 -7.51 -13.77
C THR A 54 -4.48 -7.96 -14.92
N THR A 55 -3.22 -7.50 -14.91
CA THR A 55 -2.13 -8.06 -15.74
C THR A 55 -1.22 -9.01 -14.96
N ASP A 56 -1.59 -9.37 -13.71
CA ASP A 56 -0.87 -10.38 -12.92
C ASP A 56 -0.89 -11.73 -13.65
N THR A 57 0.23 -12.44 -13.67
CA THR A 57 0.35 -13.79 -14.23
C THR A 57 -0.31 -14.87 -13.38
N PHE A 58 -0.56 -14.65 -12.08
CA PHE A 58 -1.18 -15.66 -11.21
C PHE A 58 -2.64 -15.93 -11.58
N ARG A 59 -3.02 -17.22 -11.69
CA ARG A 59 -4.40 -17.64 -11.99
C ARG A 59 -5.23 -17.70 -10.71
N SER A 60 -5.84 -16.57 -10.36
CA SER A 60 -6.99 -16.51 -9.45
C SER A 60 -8.25 -16.19 -10.26
N GLU A 61 -9.42 -16.55 -9.72
CA GLU A 61 -10.68 -15.88 -10.04
C GLU A 61 -11.09 -15.08 -8.79
N CYS A 62 -11.98 -14.08 -8.94
CA CYS A 62 -12.53 -13.26 -7.85
C CYS A 62 -11.47 -12.73 -6.86
N GLY A 63 -10.32 -12.28 -7.37
CA GLY A 63 -9.27 -11.72 -6.53
C GLY A 63 -9.63 -10.32 -6.04
N GLY A 64 -9.23 -9.99 -4.82
CA GLY A 64 -9.56 -8.70 -4.20
C GLY A 64 -8.90 -8.50 -2.85
N PHE A 65 -9.42 -7.52 -2.11
CA PHE A 65 -8.98 -7.12 -0.78
C PHE A 65 -10.21 -6.89 0.11
N LEU A 66 -10.26 -7.60 1.23
CA LEU A 66 -11.14 -7.29 2.35
C LEU A 66 -10.39 -6.38 3.32
N LEU A 67 -10.99 -5.24 3.65
CA LEU A 67 -10.51 -4.32 4.67
C LEU A 67 -10.92 -4.82 6.06
N ASP A 68 -9.93 -5.06 6.91
CA ASP A 68 -10.13 -5.42 8.32
C ASP A 68 -10.06 -4.18 9.24
N GLY A 69 -9.20 -3.21 8.90
CA GLY A 69 -9.10 -1.95 9.65
C GLY A 69 -8.22 -0.90 8.98
N VAL A 70 -8.46 0.37 9.35
CA VAL A 70 -7.70 1.56 8.89
C VAL A 70 -6.99 2.19 10.09
N GLY A 71 -5.66 2.31 10.01
CA GLY A 71 -4.82 3.00 10.99
C GLY A 71 -4.47 4.44 10.57
N LEU A 72 -3.58 5.07 11.35
CA LEU A 72 -3.01 6.37 11.00
C LEU A 72 -1.90 6.27 9.93
N ASP A 73 -1.25 5.10 9.87
CA ASP A 73 -0.04 4.82 9.10
C ASP A 73 -0.22 3.71 8.06
N GLY A 74 -1.38 3.07 7.98
CA GLY A 74 -1.69 2.04 6.98
C GLY A 74 -3.09 1.44 7.08
N VAL A 75 -3.29 0.34 6.36
CA VAL A 75 -4.53 -0.47 6.36
C VAL A 75 -4.21 -1.95 6.53
N ASN A 76 -5.07 -2.69 7.23
CA ASN A 76 -5.03 -4.15 7.29
C ASN A 76 -5.90 -4.72 6.17
N LEU A 77 -5.29 -5.45 5.24
CA LEU A 77 -5.99 -6.06 4.10
C LEU A 77 -5.76 -7.57 4.09
N SER A 78 -6.86 -8.32 4.01
CA SER A 78 -6.85 -9.75 3.69
C SER A 78 -7.09 -9.92 2.20
N SER A 79 -6.15 -10.54 1.49
CA SER A 79 -6.31 -10.82 0.06
C SER A 79 -7.36 -11.92 -0.12
N SER A 80 -8.39 -11.65 -0.93
CA SER A 80 -9.37 -12.66 -1.33
C SER A 80 -8.93 -13.37 -2.61
N LEU A 81 -9.27 -14.66 -2.69
CA LEU A 81 -9.12 -15.50 -3.88
C LEU A 81 -10.27 -16.51 -3.95
N PHE A 82 -10.68 -16.90 -5.16
CA PHE A 82 -11.64 -17.97 -5.35
C PHE A 82 -10.92 -19.32 -5.46
N TYR A 83 -11.30 -20.29 -4.63
CA TYR A 83 -10.76 -21.64 -4.65
C TYR A 83 -11.83 -22.66 -4.28
N ASN A 84 -11.94 -23.74 -5.07
CA ASN A 84 -12.98 -24.78 -4.96
C ASN A 84 -14.40 -24.20 -4.80
N GLU A 85 -14.77 -23.31 -5.73
CA GLU A 85 -16.09 -22.66 -5.81
C GLU A 85 -16.47 -21.79 -4.59
N LYS A 86 -15.49 -21.46 -3.73
CA LYS A 86 -15.69 -20.65 -2.54
C LYS A 86 -14.72 -19.48 -2.49
N LEU A 87 -15.21 -18.37 -1.95
CA LEU A 87 -14.37 -17.23 -1.62
C LEU A 87 -13.53 -17.60 -0.38
N GLN A 88 -12.21 -17.49 -0.50
CA GLN A 88 -11.28 -17.66 0.60
C GLN A 88 -10.53 -16.36 0.84
N TYR A 89 -10.36 -16.00 2.11
CA TYR A 89 -9.49 -14.92 2.52
C TYR A 89 -8.16 -15.52 2.99
N GLY A 90 -7.06 -15.12 2.37
CA GLY A 90 -5.71 -15.48 2.81
C GLY A 90 -5.32 -14.72 4.08
N SER A 91 -4.07 -14.90 4.50
CA SER A 91 -3.52 -14.17 5.65
C SER A 91 -3.72 -12.65 5.50
N MET A 92 -4.13 -12.01 6.59
CA MET A 92 -4.13 -10.56 6.71
C MET A 92 -2.70 -10.03 6.69
N TYR A 93 -2.48 -8.97 5.91
CA TYR A 93 -1.22 -8.24 5.91
C TYR A 93 -1.48 -6.76 6.17
N PHE A 94 -0.62 -6.14 6.97
CA PHE A 94 -0.57 -4.68 7.09
C PHE A 94 0.05 -4.08 5.82
N TRP A 95 -0.56 -3.00 5.34
CA TRP A 95 -0.09 -2.19 4.22
C TRP A 95 0.11 -0.76 4.71
N LYS A 96 1.37 -0.37 4.89
CA LYS A 96 1.77 0.97 5.31
C LYS A 96 1.53 1.99 4.19
N PHE A 97 0.98 3.16 4.52
CA PHE A 97 0.89 4.30 3.62
C PHE A 97 2.30 4.83 3.30
N GLY A 98 2.69 4.73 2.02
CA GLY A 98 3.92 5.29 1.49
C GLY A 98 3.73 6.67 0.85
N LYS A 99 4.84 7.25 0.37
CA LYS A 99 4.84 8.49 -0.45
C LYS A 99 4.20 8.21 -1.83
N ASN A 100 3.78 9.26 -2.53
CA ASN A 100 3.26 9.20 -3.92
C ASN A 100 2.10 8.19 -4.11
N ASN A 101 1.08 8.24 -3.23
CA ASN A 101 -0.08 7.34 -3.27
C ASN A 101 0.31 5.86 -3.37
N SER A 102 1.17 5.38 -2.46
CA SER A 102 1.57 3.97 -2.41
C SER A 102 1.15 3.29 -1.12
N LEU A 103 0.98 1.97 -1.21
CA LEU A 103 0.80 1.04 -0.10
C LEU A 103 1.95 0.03 -0.12
N ILE A 104 2.57 -0.19 1.04
CA ILE A 104 3.74 -1.03 1.21
C ILE A 104 3.39 -2.17 2.17
N SER A 105 3.47 -3.42 1.71
CA SER A 105 3.34 -4.61 2.55
C SER A 105 4.65 -5.38 2.58
N GLU A 106 5.26 -5.44 3.75
CA GLU A 106 6.39 -6.33 4.05
C GLU A 106 5.85 -7.73 4.39
N ARG A 107 6.48 -8.77 3.85
CA ARG A 107 6.06 -10.17 4.00
C ARG A 107 7.26 -11.08 4.27
N PRO A 108 7.04 -12.31 4.79
CA PRO A 108 8.13 -13.25 5.09
C PRO A 108 8.94 -13.73 3.88
N TYR A 109 8.48 -13.43 2.66
CA TYR A 109 9.05 -13.89 1.39
C TYR A 109 9.39 -12.74 0.44
N GLY A 110 9.31 -11.49 0.91
CA GLY A 110 9.52 -10.32 0.07
C GLY A 110 8.68 -9.10 0.47
N GLN A 111 8.50 -8.18 -0.46
CA GLN A 111 7.85 -6.89 -0.26
C GLN A 111 6.99 -6.49 -1.46
N PHE A 112 5.85 -5.90 -1.19
CA PHE A 112 4.86 -5.51 -2.19
C PHE A 112 4.62 -4.01 -2.11
N ILE A 113 4.79 -3.31 -3.22
CA ILE A 113 4.57 -1.88 -3.32
C ILE A 113 3.50 -1.64 -4.37
N MET A 114 2.28 -1.38 -3.93
CA MET A 114 1.14 -1.00 -4.76
C MET A 114 1.12 0.53 -4.88
N GLN A 115 0.95 1.08 -6.07
CA GLN A 115 0.95 2.52 -6.31
C GLN A 115 -0.25 2.93 -7.15
N LEU A 116 -1.10 3.81 -6.63
CA LEU A 116 -2.28 4.31 -7.32
C LEU A 116 -1.86 5.24 -8.46
N GLN A 117 -2.12 4.82 -9.69
CA GLN A 117 -1.89 5.60 -10.91
C GLN A 117 -3.04 6.58 -11.17
N ASP A 118 -4.25 6.25 -10.70
CA ASP A 118 -5.44 7.09 -10.79
C ASP A 118 -6.58 6.61 -9.89
N MET A 119 -7.54 7.48 -9.63
CA MET A 119 -8.77 7.18 -8.90
C MET A 119 -9.94 8.03 -9.45
N ASP A 120 -11.13 7.45 -9.55
CA ASP A 120 -12.31 8.20 -9.98
C ASP A 120 -12.72 9.26 -8.96
N LYS A 121 -13.52 10.23 -9.42
CA LYS A 121 -14.01 11.32 -8.55
C LYS A 121 -14.91 10.84 -7.40
N LYS A 122 -15.55 9.66 -7.53
CA LYS A 122 -16.37 9.07 -6.48
C LYS A 122 -15.59 8.16 -5.53
N LYS A 123 -14.28 7.96 -5.76
CA LYS A 123 -13.38 7.12 -4.94
C LYS A 123 -13.86 5.67 -4.84
N SER A 124 -14.48 5.21 -5.91
CA SER A 124 -15.14 3.93 -6.06
C SER A 124 -14.40 2.95 -6.97
N CYS A 125 -13.45 3.44 -7.77
CA CYS A 125 -12.51 2.65 -8.55
C CYS A 125 -11.16 3.37 -8.71
N GLY A 126 -10.12 2.60 -9.01
CA GLY A 126 -8.81 3.14 -9.27
C GLY A 126 -7.96 2.18 -10.10
N VAL A 127 -6.86 2.71 -10.62
CA VAL A 127 -5.87 1.94 -11.36
C VAL A 127 -4.62 1.89 -10.51
N SER A 128 -4.20 0.69 -10.11
CA SER A 128 -2.99 0.52 -9.32
C SER A 128 -1.90 -0.21 -10.11
N LYS A 129 -0.64 0.14 -9.85
CA LYS A 129 0.55 -0.53 -10.38
C LYS A 129 1.27 -1.21 -9.23
N ILE A 130 1.54 -2.51 -9.34
CA ILE A 130 2.13 -3.30 -8.27
C ILE A 130 3.55 -3.70 -8.65
N TYR A 131 4.49 -3.37 -7.78
CA TYR A 131 5.87 -3.87 -7.81
C TYR A 131 5.98 -4.97 -6.75
N GLN A 132 6.27 -6.19 -7.19
CA GLN A 132 6.66 -7.28 -6.31
C GLN A 132 8.18 -7.29 -6.16
N TRP A 133 8.66 -7.61 -4.97
CA TRP A 133 10.08 -7.78 -4.65
C TRP A 133 10.21 -9.07 -3.85
N TRP A 134 10.94 -10.05 -4.38
CA TRP A 134 11.03 -11.40 -3.81
C TRP A 134 12.36 -11.62 -3.11
N GLU A 135 12.30 -12.13 -1.89
CA GLU A 135 13.50 -12.45 -1.11
C GLU A 135 14.29 -13.59 -1.77
N ASN A 136 15.60 -13.40 -1.90
CA ASN A 136 16.54 -14.36 -2.48
C ASN A 136 17.82 -14.43 -1.63
N ASP A 137 18.55 -15.53 -1.78
CA ASP A 137 19.93 -15.61 -1.32
C ASP A 137 20.89 -14.95 -2.33
N GLU A 138 22.19 -14.92 -2.00
CA GLU A 138 23.23 -14.32 -2.83
C GLU A 138 23.36 -15.01 -4.20
N ALA A 139 23.16 -16.33 -4.27
CA ALA A 139 23.21 -17.09 -5.52
C ALA A 139 22.01 -16.80 -6.44
N GLY A 140 20.80 -16.70 -5.88
CA GLY A 140 19.58 -16.29 -6.58
C GLY A 140 19.71 -14.87 -7.12
N LYS A 141 20.19 -13.93 -6.28
CA LYS A 141 20.51 -12.55 -6.65
C LYS A 141 21.51 -12.49 -7.82
N GLU A 142 22.63 -13.20 -7.74
CA GLU A 142 23.62 -13.27 -8.82
C GLU A 142 23.03 -13.79 -10.14
N ASN A 143 22.21 -14.85 -10.07
CA ASN A 143 21.59 -15.43 -11.27
C ASN A 143 20.57 -14.46 -11.89
N TYR A 144 19.83 -13.72 -11.06
CA TYR A 144 18.93 -12.66 -11.51
C TYR A 144 19.70 -11.51 -12.18
N GLU A 145 20.78 -11.01 -11.58
CA GLU A 145 21.62 -9.94 -12.15
C GLU A 145 22.29 -10.34 -13.47
N LYS A 146 22.59 -11.64 -13.66
CA LYS A 146 23.08 -12.18 -14.95
C LYS A 146 21.99 -12.17 -16.03
N LEU A 147 20.75 -12.57 -15.69
CA LEU A 147 19.62 -12.59 -16.63
C LEU A 147 19.19 -11.18 -17.07
N TYR A 148 19.20 -10.21 -16.14
CA TYR A 148 18.70 -8.85 -16.36
C TYR A 148 19.83 -7.81 -16.56
N ARG A 149 21.05 -8.25 -16.90
CA ARG A 149 22.21 -7.37 -17.08
C ARG A 149 21.96 -6.22 -18.06
N ALA A 150 21.30 -6.49 -19.19
CA ALA A 150 21.00 -5.46 -20.19
C ALA A 150 20.02 -4.39 -19.67
N GLU A 151 19.04 -4.76 -18.85
CA GLU A 151 18.14 -3.79 -18.20
C GLU A 151 18.92 -2.94 -17.19
N ASN A 152 19.78 -3.57 -16.37
CA ASN A 152 20.67 -2.87 -15.45
C ASN A 152 21.61 -1.88 -16.15
N GLU A 153 22.19 -2.25 -17.30
CA GLU A 153 23.09 -1.39 -18.08
C GLU A 153 22.41 -0.10 -18.55
N THR A 154 21.10 -0.11 -18.83
CA THR A 154 20.34 1.11 -19.17
C THR A 154 20.04 2.02 -17.97
N CYS A 155 20.16 1.51 -16.75
CA CYS A 155 19.72 2.17 -15.51
C CYS A 155 20.85 2.87 -14.72
N TYR A 156 22.05 2.99 -15.31
CA TYR A 156 23.36 3.25 -14.68
C TYR A 156 23.59 4.57 -13.90
N LYS A 157 22.55 5.33 -13.54
CA LYS A 157 22.69 6.64 -12.85
C LYS A 157 22.18 6.69 -11.42
N ILE A 158 21.65 5.60 -10.88
CA ILE A 158 21.04 5.58 -9.55
C ILE A 158 22.07 5.10 -8.52
N GLN A 159 22.59 6.03 -7.72
CA GLN A 159 23.63 5.75 -6.69
C GLN A 159 23.07 5.33 -5.33
N LYS A 160 21.75 5.12 -5.22
CA LYS A 160 21.07 4.66 -4.00
C LYS A 160 20.08 3.57 -4.37
N GLU A 161 19.94 2.58 -3.51
CA GLU A 161 18.97 1.48 -3.68
C GLU A 161 17.72 1.77 -2.84
N ASP A 162 16.92 2.78 -3.22
CA ASP A 162 15.69 3.14 -2.49
C ASP A 162 14.43 2.71 -3.27
N ILE A 163 14.01 1.47 -3.03
CA ILE A 163 12.78 0.90 -3.59
C ILE A 163 11.50 1.65 -3.17
N TYR A 164 11.55 2.64 -2.28
CA TYR A 164 10.40 3.48 -1.95
C TYR A 164 10.23 4.65 -2.93
N LYS A 165 11.26 4.99 -3.72
CA LYS A 165 11.15 5.95 -4.83
C LYS A 165 10.74 5.26 -6.12
N GLU A 166 9.84 5.89 -6.86
CA GLU A 166 9.28 5.30 -8.07
C GLU A 166 10.28 5.15 -9.22
N ASP A 167 11.09 6.18 -9.47
CA ASP A 167 12.06 6.12 -10.57
C ASP A 167 13.20 5.13 -10.28
N GLU A 168 13.56 4.96 -9.00
CA GLU A 168 14.48 3.90 -8.58
C GLU A 168 13.81 2.51 -8.73
N ARG A 169 12.54 2.31 -8.33
CA ARG A 169 11.82 1.05 -8.61
C ARG A 169 11.70 0.67 -10.08
N LYS A 170 11.51 1.65 -10.98
CA LYS A 170 11.41 1.40 -12.43
C LYS A 170 12.71 0.77 -12.95
N CYS A 171 13.84 1.27 -12.45
CA CYS A 171 15.18 0.94 -12.92
C CYS A 171 15.86 -0.23 -12.18
N LEU A 172 15.72 -0.32 -10.86
CA LEU A 172 16.31 -1.39 -10.06
C LEU A 172 15.72 -2.75 -10.44
N THR A 173 16.59 -3.75 -10.54
CA THR A 173 16.23 -5.18 -10.72
C THR A 173 16.54 -5.99 -9.45
N THR A 174 17.53 -5.55 -8.68
CA THR A 174 17.87 -6.02 -7.34
C THR A 174 17.97 -4.85 -6.36
N ALA A 175 17.78 -5.12 -5.07
CA ALA A 175 17.96 -4.16 -3.98
C ALA A 175 18.29 -4.86 -2.66
N LEU A 176 19.00 -4.19 -1.75
CA LEU A 176 19.23 -4.65 -0.38
C LEU A 176 18.29 -3.95 0.61
N ALA A 177 17.40 -4.70 1.27
CA ALA A 177 16.50 -4.21 2.32
C ALA A 177 16.58 -5.11 3.56
N ASP A 178 16.74 -4.53 4.75
CA ASP A 178 16.84 -5.27 6.03
C ASP A 178 17.84 -6.43 6.05
N LYS A 179 18.97 -6.28 5.33
CA LYS A 179 20.01 -7.31 5.11
C LYS A 179 19.57 -8.51 4.24
N ARG A 180 18.45 -8.39 3.52
CA ARG A 180 17.92 -9.38 2.59
C ARG A 180 18.07 -8.89 1.16
N TYR A 181 18.48 -9.77 0.25
CA TYR A 181 18.46 -9.45 -1.18
C TYR A 181 17.04 -9.60 -1.71
N LEU A 182 16.54 -8.53 -2.31
CA LEU A 182 15.26 -8.50 -2.99
C LEU A 182 15.50 -8.45 -4.50
N VAL A 183 14.89 -9.36 -5.24
CA VAL A 183 14.85 -9.32 -6.71
C VAL A 183 13.47 -8.89 -7.18
N LYS A 184 13.39 -8.11 -8.25
CA LYS A 184 12.13 -7.60 -8.77
C LYS A 184 11.29 -8.74 -9.36
N GLY A 185 10.03 -8.81 -9.00
CA GLY A 185 9.06 -9.72 -9.61
C GLY A 185 8.49 -9.14 -10.91
N ASN A 186 7.44 -9.79 -11.44
CA ASN A 186 6.64 -9.17 -12.49
C ASN A 186 5.96 -7.92 -11.93
N VAL A 187 6.09 -6.82 -12.67
CA VAL A 187 5.27 -5.62 -12.48
C VAL A 187 3.96 -5.83 -13.23
N TYR A 188 2.84 -5.47 -12.59
CA TYR A 188 1.51 -5.60 -13.17
C TYR A 188 0.60 -4.46 -12.72
N HIS A 189 -0.56 -4.36 -13.34
CA HIS A 189 -1.60 -3.40 -13.00
C HIS A 189 -2.88 -4.11 -12.57
N ASP A 190 -3.62 -3.53 -11.63
CA ASP A 190 -4.98 -3.94 -11.25
C ASP A 190 -5.94 -2.77 -11.48
N LEU A 191 -7.06 -3.02 -12.16
CA LEU A 191 -8.25 -2.17 -12.06
C LEU A 191 -9.00 -2.58 -10.80
N VAL A 192 -8.89 -1.77 -9.75
CA VAL A 192 -9.52 -2.01 -8.46
C VAL A 192 -10.84 -1.27 -8.36
N VAL A 193 -11.88 -1.92 -7.84
CA VAL A 193 -13.24 -1.39 -7.78
C VAL A 193 -13.93 -1.82 -6.49
N SER A 194 -14.57 -0.86 -5.82
CA SER A 194 -15.43 -1.09 -4.67
C SER A 194 -16.59 -2.02 -5.01
N ASP A 195 -16.94 -2.91 -4.06
CA ASP A 195 -18.03 -3.87 -4.23
C ASP A 195 -19.39 -3.23 -4.57
N SER A 196 -19.62 -1.99 -4.14
CA SER A 196 -20.84 -1.22 -4.45
C SER A 196 -20.91 -0.73 -5.90
N GLN A 197 -19.80 -0.66 -6.64
CA GLN A 197 -19.74 -0.22 -8.05
C GLN A 197 -19.23 -1.29 -9.03
N ILE A 198 -18.93 -2.51 -8.56
CA ILE A 198 -18.37 -3.60 -9.38
C ILE A 198 -19.20 -4.01 -10.62
N ARG A 199 -20.48 -3.66 -10.64
CA ARG A 199 -21.40 -3.90 -11.79
C ARG A 199 -21.53 -2.71 -12.74
N ASP A 200 -21.16 -1.51 -12.32
CA ASP A 200 -21.29 -0.27 -13.07
C ASP A 200 -20.02 0.58 -12.91
N VAL A 201 -18.90 0.00 -13.36
CA VAL A 201 -17.57 0.61 -13.22
C VAL A 201 -17.49 1.84 -14.11
N PRO A 202 -17.14 3.03 -13.57
CA PRO A 202 -16.93 4.25 -14.34
C PRO A 202 -16.03 4.04 -15.54
N GLN A 203 -16.46 4.54 -16.71
CA GLN A 203 -15.70 4.38 -17.95
C GLN A 203 -14.32 5.04 -17.86
N GLU A 204 -14.17 6.14 -17.13
CA GLU A 204 -12.89 6.81 -16.86
C GLU A 204 -11.84 5.87 -16.24
N CYS A 205 -12.23 5.00 -15.28
CA CYS A 205 -11.33 3.99 -14.72
C CYS A 205 -10.93 2.90 -15.73
N LYS A 206 -11.85 2.48 -16.62
CA LYS A 206 -11.55 1.47 -17.66
C LYS A 206 -10.61 2.03 -18.71
N ASP A 207 -10.86 3.24 -19.19
CA ASP A 207 -10.06 3.94 -20.19
C ASP A 207 -8.66 4.21 -19.65
N LYS A 208 -8.55 4.61 -18.38
CA LYS A 208 -7.28 4.78 -17.69
C LYS A 208 -6.53 3.46 -17.52
N TYR A 209 -7.19 2.38 -17.09
CA TYR A 209 -6.57 1.06 -16.96
C TYR A 209 -6.01 0.60 -18.32
N ALA A 210 -6.82 0.67 -19.38
CA ALA A 210 -6.40 0.37 -20.75
C ALA A 210 -5.20 1.24 -21.19
N THR A 211 -5.20 2.53 -20.84
CA THR A 211 -4.08 3.45 -21.14
C THR A 211 -2.80 3.07 -20.39
N GLU A 212 -2.88 2.61 -19.14
CA GLU A 212 -1.69 2.20 -18.37
C GLU A 212 -1.11 0.88 -18.88
N ILE A 213 -1.92 -0.15 -19.11
CA ILE A 213 -1.42 -1.47 -19.58
C ILE A 213 -0.85 -1.41 -21.01
N ASN A 214 -1.41 -0.57 -21.89
CA ASN A 214 -0.94 -0.43 -23.27
C ASN A 214 0.41 0.29 -23.41
N LYS A 215 1.01 0.77 -22.29
CA LYS A 215 2.40 1.26 -22.27
C LYS A 215 3.43 0.11 -22.36
N SER A 216 3.01 -1.14 -22.21
CA SER A 216 3.87 -2.32 -22.22
C SER A 216 3.16 -3.49 -22.90
N GLU A 217 3.67 -3.93 -24.06
CA GLU A 217 3.14 -5.10 -24.77
C GLU A 217 3.11 -6.36 -23.88
N LYS A 218 4.10 -6.49 -22.97
CA LYS A 218 4.15 -7.58 -21.98
C LYS A 218 2.96 -7.50 -21.03
N GLU A 219 2.65 -6.33 -20.50
CA GLU A 219 1.55 -6.17 -19.53
C GLU A 219 0.19 -6.32 -20.23
N ALA A 220 -0.03 -5.67 -21.38
CA ALA A 220 -1.26 -5.79 -22.16
C ALA A 220 -1.56 -7.25 -22.58
N LYS A 221 -0.53 -8.05 -22.91
CA LYS A 221 -0.66 -9.48 -23.22
C LYS A 221 -1.22 -10.32 -22.07
N TYR A 222 -1.06 -9.88 -20.81
CA TYR A 222 -1.54 -10.60 -19.63
C TYR A 222 -2.84 -10.03 -19.05
N ASP A 223 -3.45 -9.01 -19.68
CA ASP A 223 -4.75 -8.48 -19.24
C ASP A 223 -5.82 -9.56 -19.26
N LYS A 224 -6.51 -9.69 -18.13
CA LYS A 224 -7.64 -10.59 -17.97
C LYS A 224 -8.65 -9.99 -16.99
N GLN A 225 -9.92 -10.24 -17.27
CA GLN A 225 -10.98 -10.02 -16.31
C GLN A 225 -10.87 -11.07 -15.19
N LEU A 226 -10.79 -10.60 -13.94
CA LEU A 226 -10.66 -11.43 -12.74
C LEU A 226 -11.98 -11.58 -11.98
N TYR A 227 -12.82 -10.54 -12.02
CA TYR A 227 -14.14 -10.54 -11.39
C TYR A 227 -15.23 -11.01 -12.36
N THR A 228 -16.04 -11.98 -11.93
CA THR A 228 -17.22 -12.50 -12.65
C THR A 228 -18.48 -12.40 -11.79
N ALA A 229 -19.66 -12.62 -12.37
CA ALA A 229 -20.92 -12.59 -11.61
C ALA A 229 -20.97 -13.62 -10.46
N ASN A 230 -20.20 -14.72 -10.57
CA ASN A 230 -20.15 -15.81 -9.59
C ASN A 230 -19.38 -15.47 -8.31
N CYS A 231 -18.62 -14.36 -8.31
CA CYS A 231 -17.82 -13.96 -7.14
C CYS A 231 -18.70 -13.62 -5.93
N LYS A 232 -19.81 -12.92 -6.18
CA LYS A 232 -20.73 -12.43 -5.14
C LYS A 232 -21.75 -13.47 -4.68
N THR A 233 -22.14 -14.40 -5.56
CA THR A 233 -23.15 -15.43 -5.22
C THR A 233 -22.66 -16.44 -4.19
N ASN A 234 -21.34 -16.56 -4.01
CA ASN A 234 -20.72 -17.58 -3.17
C ASN A 234 -20.20 -17.06 -1.81
N GLU A 235 -20.52 -15.81 -1.46
CA GLU A 235 -20.35 -15.25 -0.11
C GLU A 235 -21.25 -15.98 0.94
N GLY A 236 -22.33 -16.61 0.47
CA GLY A 236 -23.41 -17.18 1.29
C GLY A 236 -23.17 -18.51 2.00
N THR A 237 -21.93 -18.99 2.15
CA THR A 237 -21.62 -20.15 3.02
C THR A 237 -20.48 -19.91 4.01
N ALA A 238 -20.44 -18.70 4.58
CA ALA A 238 -19.69 -18.44 5.80
C ALA A 238 -20.24 -19.31 6.95
N SER A 239 -19.58 -20.43 7.22
CA SER A 239 -19.81 -21.24 8.42
C SER A 239 -19.69 -20.37 9.65
N THR A 240 -20.68 -20.43 10.55
CA THR A 240 -20.61 -19.80 11.86
C THR A 240 -19.34 -20.25 12.59
N ALA A 241 -18.35 -19.37 12.69
CA ALA A 241 -17.15 -19.61 13.46
C ALA A 241 -17.53 -19.58 14.94
N THR A 242 -17.66 -20.75 15.55
CA THR A 242 -17.78 -20.87 17.01
C THR A 242 -16.49 -20.34 17.64
N PRO A 243 -16.54 -19.38 18.59
CA PRO A 243 -15.35 -18.92 19.26
C PRO A 243 -14.79 -20.04 20.15
N LEU A 244 -13.60 -20.51 19.82
CA LEU A 244 -12.82 -21.39 20.68
C LEU A 244 -12.23 -20.56 21.83
N LEU A 245 -12.96 -20.55 22.95
CA LEU A 245 -12.41 -20.19 24.25
C LEU A 245 -11.49 -21.31 24.75
N GLN A 246 -10.20 -21.02 24.89
CA GLN A 246 -9.28 -21.65 25.85
C GLN A 246 -8.34 -20.56 26.40
#